data_AF-A0A199VA44-F1
#
_entry.id   AF-A0A199VA44-F1
#
_cell.length_a   1.000
_cell.length_b   1.000
_cell.length_c   1.000
_cell.angle_alpha   90.00
_cell.angle_beta   90.00
_cell.angle_gamma   90.00
#
_symmetry.space_group_name_H-M   'P 1'
#
loop_
_entity.id
_entity.type
_entity.pdbx_description
1 polymer ?
#
loop_
_entity_poly.entity_id
_entity_poly.type
_entity_poly.pdbx_seq_one_letter_code
_entity_poly.pdbx_strand_id
1 'polypeptide(L)'
;PRLFVGRGMHESSFSLLLYTLFWFVLILTKLAFSYYVEIKPLVGPTQDIMRIPITTFQWHEFFPRAKNNVGVVIALWAPIILVCFLHPHCTLYDTVYFMDAQIWYAIFSTLVGGIYGACRRLGEEKQAARFAQMWNKIITSFRKEDLISNREMELLLVPYVADRALDLIQWPPFLLASKLPIALDMAKDSNCKDRELRKRLEADSYMDCAVRECYASFKNIIKYLVEGEQEKKVINIIFDEVDSCIEDGKLISDVNMRALPALYDQFVKLIQYL
;
A
#
# COMPACT_ATOMS: atom_id res chain seq x y z
N PRO A 1 -18.25 -20.64 -8.05
CA PRO A 1 -18.51 -19.63 -9.11
C PRO A 1 -17.20 -19.13 -9.75
N ARG A 2 -16.91 -19.57 -10.98
CA ARG A 2 -15.72 -19.15 -11.74
C ARG A 2 -16.02 -17.83 -12.46
N LEU A 3 -15.43 -16.73 -12.01
CA LEU A 3 -15.41 -15.47 -12.77
C LEU A 3 -14.33 -15.58 -13.86
N PHE A 4 -14.75 -15.83 -15.09
CA PHE A 4 -13.94 -15.57 -16.28
C PHE A 4 -14.34 -14.21 -16.83
N VAL A 5 -13.53 -13.19 -16.61
CA VAL A 5 -13.56 -11.96 -17.41
C VAL A 5 -12.11 -11.61 -17.72
N GLY A 6 -11.76 -11.60 -19.01
CA GLY A 6 -10.40 -11.26 -19.44
C GLY A 6 -10.06 -11.67 -20.87
N ARG A 7 -11.00 -11.63 -21.80
CA ARG A 7 -10.70 -11.75 -23.24
C ARG A 7 -10.98 -10.39 -23.88
N GLY A 8 -9.98 -9.50 -23.85
CA GLY A 8 -10.08 -8.15 -24.41
C GLY A 8 -9.82 -6.98 -23.46
N MET A 9 -9.29 -7.22 -22.25
CA MET A 9 -8.80 -6.12 -21.42
C MET A 9 -7.43 -5.69 -21.97
N HIS A 10 -7.44 -4.75 -22.91
CA HIS A 10 -6.23 -4.06 -23.34
C HIS A 10 -5.67 -3.36 -22.08
N GLU A 11 -4.60 -3.92 -21.52
CA GLU A 11 -3.78 -3.23 -20.51
C GLU A 11 -3.54 -1.81 -21.04
N SER A 12 -3.87 -0.81 -20.22
CA SER A 12 -3.70 0.58 -20.63
C SER A 12 -2.28 0.79 -21.13
N SER A 13 -2.07 1.56 -22.21
CA SER A 13 -0.72 1.83 -22.73
C SER A 13 0.22 2.37 -21.64
N PHE A 14 -0.36 3.00 -20.61
CA PHE A 14 0.33 3.48 -19.42
C PHE A 14 0.87 2.35 -18.53
N SER A 15 0.09 1.29 -18.29
CA SER A 15 0.55 0.11 -17.54
C SER A 15 1.75 -0.56 -18.20
N LEU A 16 1.70 -0.70 -19.53
CA LEU A 16 2.79 -1.28 -20.32
C LEU A 16 4.05 -0.40 -20.26
N LEU A 17 3.88 0.92 -20.37
CA LEU A 17 4.99 1.88 -20.28
C LEU A 17 5.65 1.83 -18.89
N LEU A 18 4.86 1.79 -17.82
CA LEU A 18 5.38 1.68 -16.46
C LEU A 18 6.14 0.38 -16.24
N TYR A 19 5.64 -0.72 -16.78
CA TYR A 19 6.31 -2.02 -16.73
C TYR A 19 7.64 -2.00 -17.49
N THR A 20 7.70 -1.43 -18.68
CA THR A 20 8.95 -1.32 -19.45
C THR A 20 9.96 -0.40 -18.76
N LEU A 21 9.52 0.73 -18.18
CA LEU A 21 10.36 1.61 -17.37
C LEU A 21 10.90 0.92 -16.12
N PHE A 22 10.07 0.13 -15.44
CA PHE A 22 10.50 -0.64 -14.26
C PHE A 22 11.70 -1.54 -14.59
N TRP A 23 11.60 -2.34 -15.66
CA TRP A 23 12.68 -3.23 -16.08
C TRP A 23 13.90 -2.47 -16.58
N PHE A 24 13.69 -1.39 -17.32
CA PHE A 24 14.78 -0.55 -17.80
C PHE A 24 15.61 0.04 -16.65
N VAL A 25 14.94 0.62 -15.65
CA VAL A 25 15.62 1.19 -14.47
C VAL A 25 16.33 0.10 -13.67
N LEU A 26 15.68 -1.05 -13.45
CA LEU A 26 16.28 -2.19 -12.74
C LEU A 26 17.58 -2.64 -13.43
N ILE A 27 17.54 -2.86 -14.75
CA ILE A 27 18.72 -3.27 -15.53
C ILE A 27 19.81 -2.21 -15.47
N LEU A 28 19.46 -0.92 -15.62
CA LEU A 28 20.42 0.17 -15.60
C LEU A 28 21.11 0.30 -14.22
N THR A 29 20.36 0.20 -13.13
CA THR A 29 20.91 0.23 -11.77
C THR A 29 21.80 -0.98 -11.51
N LYS A 30 21.38 -2.19 -11.92
CA LYS A 30 22.20 -3.40 -11.79
C LYS A 30 23.50 -3.29 -12.60
N LEU A 31 23.43 -2.79 -13.83
CA LEU A 31 24.59 -2.55 -14.68
C LEU A 31 25.56 -1.57 -14.02
N ALA A 32 25.04 -0.47 -13.46
CA ALA A 32 25.87 0.50 -12.74
C ALA A 32 26.56 -0.13 -11.52
N PHE A 33 25.82 -0.88 -10.69
CA PHE A 33 26.38 -1.54 -9.51
C PHE A 33 27.49 -2.53 -9.87
N SER A 34 27.24 -3.41 -10.85
CA SER A 34 28.24 -4.37 -11.36
C SER A 34 29.46 -3.63 -11.96
N TYR A 35 29.26 -2.52 -12.66
CA TYR A 35 30.37 -1.69 -13.15
C TYR A 35 31.22 -1.12 -12.01
N TYR A 36 30.60 -0.58 -10.96
CA TYR A 36 31.34 0.05 -9.85
C TYR A 36 32.05 -0.96 -8.95
N VAL A 37 31.43 -2.11 -8.69
CA VAL A 37 31.95 -3.13 -7.76
C VAL A 37 32.88 -4.12 -8.44
N GLU A 38 32.57 -4.53 -9.68
CA GLU A 38 33.32 -5.59 -10.36
C GLU A 38 34.28 -4.98 -11.39
N ILE A 39 33.80 -4.11 -12.28
CA ILE A 39 34.62 -3.64 -13.42
C ILE A 39 35.67 -2.62 -12.98
N LYS A 40 35.26 -1.58 -12.25
CA LYS A 40 36.14 -0.46 -11.85
C LYS A 40 37.42 -0.90 -11.11
N PRO A 41 37.40 -1.83 -10.14
CA PRO A 41 38.64 -2.28 -9.49
C PRO A 41 39.53 -3.16 -10.39
N LEU A 42 38.97 -3.81 -11.42
CA LEU A 42 39.74 -4.63 -12.37
C LEU A 42 40.43 -3.81 -13.46
N VAL A 43 39.93 -2.60 -13.75
CA VAL A 43 40.51 -1.73 -14.78
C VAL A 43 41.93 -1.28 -14.43
N GLY A 44 42.21 -0.95 -13.15
CA GLY A 44 43.53 -0.50 -12.70
C GLY A 44 44.64 -1.53 -12.98
N PRO A 45 44.54 -2.76 -12.44
CA PRO A 45 45.50 -3.83 -12.71
C PRO A 45 45.62 -4.15 -14.21
N THR A 46 44.52 -4.10 -14.96
CA THR A 46 44.54 -4.36 -16.41
C THR A 46 45.36 -3.31 -17.16
N GLN A 47 45.23 -2.03 -16.78
CA GLN A 47 46.02 -0.94 -17.35
C GLN A 47 47.50 -1.05 -17.01
N ASP A 48 47.83 -1.44 -15.78
CA ASP A 48 49.21 -1.62 -15.33
C ASP A 48 49.89 -2.79 -16.05
N ILE A 49 49.19 -3.92 -16.22
CA ILE A 49 49.67 -5.07 -17.01
C ILE A 49 49.90 -4.68 -18.47
N MET A 50 49.03 -3.85 -19.05
CA MET A 50 49.15 -3.43 -20.45
C MET A 50 50.37 -2.53 -20.70
N ARG A 51 50.86 -1.82 -19.67
CA ARG A 51 52.03 -0.93 -19.76
C ARG A 51 53.38 -1.63 -19.66
N ILE A 52 53.43 -2.89 -19.24
CA ILE A 52 54.69 -3.66 -19.13
C ILE A 52 55.06 -4.20 -20.52
N PRO A 53 56.20 -3.81 -21.11
CA PRO A 53 56.64 -4.35 -22.39
C PRO A 53 57.29 -5.72 -22.17
N ILE A 54 56.52 -6.80 -22.37
CA ILE A 54 57.04 -8.18 -22.28
C ILE A 54 57.27 -8.69 -23.71
N THR A 55 58.53 -8.97 -24.07
CA THR A 55 58.90 -9.33 -25.44
C THR A 55 58.78 -10.83 -25.75
N THR A 56 58.60 -11.70 -24.77
CA THR A 56 58.27 -13.13 -24.98
C THR A 56 57.58 -13.71 -23.74
N PHE A 57 56.26 -13.91 -23.81
CA PHE A 57 55.52 -14.61 -22.76
C PHE A 57 55.35 -16.08 -23.18
N GLN A 58 56.06 -17.01 -22.53
CA GLN A 58 55.88 -18.44 -22.78
C GLN A 58 54.78 -18.99 -21.89
N TRP A 59 53.54 -18.93 -22.37
CA TRP A 59 52.45 -19.72 -21.80
C TRP A 59 52.74 -21.22 -22.04
N HIS A 60 52.79 -22.02 -20.98
CA HIS A 60 52.89 -23.47 -21.12
C HIS A 60 51.54 -24.02 -21.64
N GLU A 61 51.61 -24.78 -22.74
CA GLU A 61 50.56 -25.57 -23.42
C GLU A 61 49.54 -24.91 -24.37
N PHE A 62 48.95 -23.73 -24.13
CA PHE A 62 47.76 -23.35 -24.92
C PHE A 62 47.99 -22.41 -26.14
N PHE A 63 48.94 -21.46 -26.10
CA PHE A 63 49.16 -20.51 -27.21
C PHE A 63 50.65 -20.15 -27.38
N PRO A 64 51.43 -20.90 -28.18
CA PRO A 64 52.90 -20.81 -28.17
C PRO A 64 53.50 -19.54 -28.83
N ARG A 65 52.70 -18.65 -29.43
CA ARG A 65 53.20 -17.42 -30.11
C ARG A 65 52.24 -16.23 -30.01
N ALA A 66 51.78 -15.87 -28.80
CA ALA A 66 51.05 -14.63 -28.60
C ALA A 66 52.02 -13.44 -28.51
N LYS A 67 52.00 -12.53 -29.49
CA LYS A 67 52.63 -11.21 -29.39
C LYS A 67 51.62 -10.23 -28.77
N ASN A 68 52.07 -9.50 -27.75
CA ASN A 68 51.35 -8.51 -26.93
C ASN A 68 50.55 -9.06 -25.74
N ASN A 69 50.33 -8.16 -24.75
CA ASN A 69 49.67 -8.38 -23.45
C ASN A 69 48.18 -8.83 -23.55
N VAL A 70 47.68 -9.07 -24.76
CA VAL A 70 46.30 -9.46 -25.09
C VAL A 70 45.92 -10.80 -24.47
N GLY A 71 46.84 -11.77 -24.41
CA GLY A 71 46.57 -13.09 -23.82
C GLY A 71 46.25 -13.02 -22.32
N VAL A 72 46.91 -12.12 -21.59
CA VAL A 72 46.67 -11.93 -20.14
C VAL A 72 45.35 -11.21 -19.91
N VAL A 73 45.02 -10.21 -20.74
CA VAL A 73 43.71 -9.53 -20.70
C VAL A 73 42.59 -10.53 -21.01
N ILE A 74 42.76 -11.38 -22.03
CA ILE A 74 41.79 -12.43 -22.33
C ILE A 74 41.67 -13.40 -21.15
N ALA A 75 42.76 -13.84 -20.51
CA ALA A 75 42.68 -14.74 -19.36
C ALA A 75 42.01 -14.11 -18.14
N LEU A 76 42.14 -12.80 -17.95
CA LEU A 76 41.57 -12.06 -16.82
C LEU A 76 40.07 -11.78 -17.02
N TRP A 77 39.63 -11.58 -18.27
CA TRP A 77 38.23 -11.37 -18.64
C TRP A 77 37.50 -12.66 -19.04
N ALA A 78 38.21 -13.73 -19.38
CA ALA A 78 37.65 -15.00 -19.82
C ALA A 78 36.68 -15.61 -18.78
N PRO A 79 36.96 -15.64 -17.47
CA PRO A 79 35.98 -16.13 -16.49
C PRO A 79 34.68 -15.33 -16.48
N ILE A 80 34.76 -14.00 -16.64
CA ILE A 80 33.60 -13.09 -16.64
C ILE A 80 32.78 -13.27 -17.93
N ILE A 81 33.45 -13.34 -19.09
CA ILE A 81 32.79 -13.55 -20.40
C ILE A 81 32.24 -14.98 -20.51
N LEU A 82 32.97 -15.99 -20.04
CA LEU A 82 32.54 -17.40 -20.05
C LEU A 82 31.29 -17.59 -19.19
N VAL A 83 31.25 -16.96 -18.01
CA VAL A 83 30.07 -16.93 -17.13
C VAL A 83 28.91 -16.16 -17.76
N CYS A 84 29.15 -15.06 -18.48
CA CYS A 84 28.10 -14.27 -19.12
C CYS A 84 27.55 -14.84 -20.44
N PHE A 85 28.35 -15.56 -21.23
CA PHE A 85 28.01 -15.90 -22.62
C PHE A 85 27.96 -17.40 -22.94
N LEU A 86 28.56 -18.28 -22.12
CA LEU A 86 28.80 -19.68 -22.53
C LEU A 86 28.11 -20.76 -21.68
N HIS A 87 27.27 -20.42 -20.70
CA HIS A 87 26.68 -21.46 -19.84
C HIS A 87 25.18 -21.31 -19.59
N PRO A 88 24.32 -21.79 -20.50
CA PRO A 88 22.89 -21.98 -20.22
C PRO A 88 22.58 -23.24 -19.37
N HIS A 89 23.57 -23.90 -18.75
CA HIS A 89 23.42 -25.23 -18.15
C HIS A 89 24.21 -25.49 -16.85
N CYS A 90 24.69 -24.45 -16.13
CA CYS A 90 25.49 -24.64 -14.91
C CYS A 90 24.70 -24.25 -13.65
N THR A 91 23.92 -25.22 -13.15
CA THR A 91 22.88 -25.05 -12.12
C THR A 91 23.34 -24.47 -10.77
N LEU A 92 24.65 -24.45 -10.47
CA LEU A 92 25.22 -23.97 -9.20
C LEU A 92 25.61 -22.47 -9.21
N TYR A 93 26.07 -21.95 -10.35
CA TYR A 93 26.37 -20.52 -10.51
C TYR A 93 25.13 -19.76 -10.98
N ASP A 94 24.27 -20.39 -11.79
CA ASP A 94 22.94 -19.85 -12.14
C ASP A 94 22.13 -19.52 -10.88
N THR A 95 22.25 -20.29 -9.80
CA THR A 95 21.58 -19.95 -8.54
C THR A 95 22.15 -18.68 -7.92
N VAL A 96 23.47 -18.49 -7.87
CA VAL A 96 24.07 -17.31 -7.23
C VAL A 96 23.77 -16.02 -8.01
N TYR A 97 23.87 -16.06 -9.35
CA TYR A 97 23.56 -14.90 -10.19
C TYR A 97 22.07 -14.60 -10.27
N PHE A 98 21.21 -15.62 -10.25
CA PHE A 98 19.77 -15.42 -10.17
C PHE A 98 19.34 -14.88 -8.80
N MET A 99 20.01 -15.28 -7.72
CA MET A 99 19.76 -14.74 -6.38
C MET A 99 20.07 -13.24 -6.30
N ASP A 100 21.12 -12.75 -6.97
CA ASP A 100 21.38 -11.30 -7.10
C ASP A 100 20.24 -10.57 -7.82
N ALA A 101 19.76 -11.11 -8.94
CA ALA A 101 18.61 -10.54 -9.66
C ALA A 101 17.31 -10.58 -8.85
N GLN A 102 17.09 -11.63 -8.05
CA GLN A 102 15.94 -11.75 -7.14
C GLN A 102 15.99 -10.73 -6.00
N ILE A 103 17.16 -10.47 -5.43
CA ILE A 103 17.35 -9.45 -4.38
C ILE A 103 17.07 -8.06 -4.96
N TRP A 104 17.66 -7.74 -6.12
CA TRP A 104 17.41 -6.45 -6.79
C TRP A 104 15.94 -6.27 -7.16
N TYR A 105 15.31 -7.31 -7.70
CA TYR A 105 13.88 -7.30 -8.00
C TYR A 105 13.03 -7.13 -6.74
N ALA A 106 13.34 -7.79 -5.62
CA ALA A 106 12.61 -7.66 -4.36
C ALA A 106 12.68 -6.24 -3.79
N ILE A 107 13.86 -5.61 -3.83
CA ILE A 107 14.07 -4.22 -3.38
C ILE A 107 13.25 -3.26 -4.25
N PHE A 108 13.38 -3.36 -5.57
CA PHE A 108 12.67 -2.48 -6.49
C PHE A 108 11.15 -2.69 -6.46
N SER A 109 10.69 -3.94 -6.42
CA SER A 109 9.25 -4.25 -6.37
C SER A 109 8.61 -3.77 -5.08
N THR A 110 9.32 -3.83 -3.95
CA THR A 110 8.82 -3.32 -2.67
C THR A 110 8.80 -1.79 -2.65
N LEU A 111 9.84 -1.12 -3.16
CA LEU A 111 9.89 0.34 -3.26
C LEU A 111 8.79 0.88 -4.18
N VAL A 112 8.73 0.34 -5.40
CA VAL A 112 7.76 0.75 -6.42
C VAL A 112 6.35 0.40 -5.95
N GLY A 113 6.12 -0.82 -5.46
CA GLY A 113 4.83 -1.22 -4.87
C GLY A 113 4.40 -0.32 -3.71
N GLY A 114 5.33 0.10 -2.86
CA GLY A 114 5.09 1.07 -1.79
C GLY A 114 4.67 2.45 -2.32
N ILE A 115 5.38 2.98 -3.33
CA ILE A 115 5.06 4.26 -3.98
C ILE A 115 3.70 4.21 -4.67
N TYR A 116 3.41 3.14 -5.44
CA TYR A 116 2.10 2.95 -6.07
C TYR A 116 0.98 2.83 -5.04
N GLY A 117 1.22 2.09 -3.95
CA GLY A 117 0.28 1.97 -2.84
C GLY A 117 -0.03 3.33 -2.22
N ALA A 118 0.99 4.14 -1.93
CA ALA A 118 0.82 5.48 -1.38
C ALA A 118 0.11 6.42 -2.38
N CYS A 119 0.51 6.40 -3.66
CA CYS A 119 -0.11 7.20 -4.72
C CYS A 119 -1.58 6.85 -4.92
N ARG A 120 -1.95 5.57 -4.82
CA ARG A 120 -3.35 5.13 -4.87
C ARG A 120 -4.17 5.73 -3.75
N ARG A 121 -3.65 5.69 -2.50
CA ARG A 121 -4.32 6.30 -1.33
C ARG A 121 -4.53 7.80 -1.50
N LEU A 122 -3.48 8.51 -1.96
CA LEU A 122 -3.58 9.95 -2.27
C LEU A 122 -4.60 10.24 -3.38
N GLY A 123 -4.71 9.34 -4.38
CA GLY A 123 -5.71 9.42 -5.44
C GLY A 123 -7.13 9.27 -4.91
N GLU A 124 -7.37 8.36 -3.98
CA GLU A 124 -8.65 8.13 -3.31
C GLU A 124 -9.09 9.34 -2.49
N GLU A 125 -8.18 9.91 -1.69
CA GLU A 125 -8.42 11.14 -0.91
C GLU A 125 -8.81 12.31 -1.83
N LYS A 126 -8.07 12.51 -2.92
CA LYS A 126 -8.36 13.57 -3.90
C LYS A 126 -9.69 13.36 -4.61
N GLN A 127 -10.09 12.12 -4.88
CA GLN A 127 -11.39 11.82 -5.46
C GLN A 127 -12.53 12.11 -4.48
N ALA A 128 -12.37 11.73 -3.20
CA ALA A 128 -13.32 12.07 -2.15
C ALA A 128 -13.48 13.60 -2.00
N ALA A 129 -12.37 14.34 -2.05
CA ALA A 129 -12.38 15.81 -2.03
C ALA A 129 -13.20 16.42 -3.17
N ARG A 130 -12.99 15.93 -4.39
CA ARG A 130 -13.69 16.39 -5.59
C ARG A 130 -15.18 16.05 -5.51
N PHE A 131 -15.51 14.87 -5.01
CA PHE A 131 -16.90 14.48 -4.77
C PHE A 131 -17.58 15.44 -3.78
N ALA A 132 -16.97 15.70 -2.63
CA ALA A 132 -17.52 16.60 -1.62
C ALA A 132 -17.73 18.02 -2.17
N GLN A 133 -16.77 18.56 -2.94
CA GLN A 133 -16.91 19.85 -3.60
C GLN A 133 -18.08 19.88 -4.59
N MET A 134 -18.19 18.86 -5.44
CA MET A 134 -19.28 18.75 -6.42
C MET A 134 -20.64 18.59 -5.73
N TRP A 135 -20.71 17.75 -4.70
CA TRP A 135 -21.91 17.49 -3.92
C TRP A 135 -22.40 18.75 -3.21
N ASN A 136 -21.53 19.45 -2.48
CA ASN A 136 -21.89 20.70 -1.81
C ASN A 136 -22.37 21.75 -2.82
N LYS A 137 -21.83 21.74 -4.05
CA LYS A 137 -22.33 22.60 -5.14
C LYS A 137 -23.72 22.19 -5.63
N ILE A 138 -24.03 20.90 -5.73
CA ILE A 138 -25.37 20.41 -6.06
C ILE A 138 -26.38 20.82 -4.97
N ILE A 139 -26.04 20.61 -3.69
CA ILE A 139 -26.90 20.95 -2.56
C ILE A 139 -27.17 22.46 -2.51
N THR A 140 -26.14 23.29 -2.69
CA THR A 140 -26.33 24.75 -2.74
C THR A 140 -27.18 25.18 -3.95
N SER A 141 -27.12 24.48 -5.08
CA SER A 141 -28.01 24.73 -6.22
C SER A 141 -29.46 24.36 -5.91
N PHE A 142 -29.72 23.20 -5.29
CA PHE A 142 -31.07 22.81 -4.86
C PHE A 142 -31.65 23.81 -3.86
N ARG A 143 -30.82 24.41 -3.00
CA ARG A 143 -31.29 25.48 -2.13
C ARG A 143 -31.66 26.75 -2.89
N LYS A 144 -30.87 27.13 -3.91
CA LYS A 144 -31.16 28.29 -4.77
C LYS A 144 -32.44 28.14 -5.57
N GLU A 145 -32.77 26.91 -5.95
CA GLU A 145 -34.02 26.56 -6.64
C GLU A 145 -35.21 26.35 -5.67
N ASP A 146 -35.01 26.60 -4.37
CA ASP A 146 -35.99 26.45 -3.29
C ASP A 146 -36.60 25.04 -3.19
N LEU A 147 -35.86 24.01 -3.62
CA LEU A 147 -36.27 22.59 -3.56
C LEU A 147 -36.05 21.97 -2.18
N ILE A 148 -35.15 22.54 -1.38
CA ILE A 148 -34.77 22.07 -0.04
C ILE A 148 -34.74 23.24 0.94
N SER A 149 -35.07 22.99 2.21
CA SER A 149 -34.98 23.98 3.28
C SER A 149 -33.53 24.22 3.74
N ASN A 150 -33.27 25.31 4.48
CA ASN A 150 -31.94 25.57 5.07
C ASN A 150 -31.50 24.45 6.02
N ARG A 151 -32.45 23.84 6.75
CA ARG A 151 -32.16 22.74 7.68
C ARG A 151 -31.77 21.46 6.95
N GLU A 152 -32.47 21.13 5.86
CA GLU A 152 -32.11 19.98 5.01
C GLU A 152 -30.77 20.22 4.31
N MET A 153 -30.50 21.45 3.88
CA MET A 153 -29.21 21.83 3.33
C MET A 153 -28.08 21.58 4.34
N GLU A 154 -28.19 22.04 5.59
CA GLU A 154 -27.18 21.82 6.62
C GLU A 154 -26.91 20.33 6.89
N LEU A 155 -27.95 19.49 6.86
CA LEU A 155 -27.82 18.04 7.05
C LEU A 155 -27.17 17.31 5.86
N LEU A 156 -27.27 17.89 4.66
CA LEU A 156 -26.77 17.29 3.42
C LEU A 156 -25.38 17.77 3.03
N LEU A 157 -24.90 18.87 3.62
CA LEU A 157 -23.55 19.38 3.38
C LEU A 157 -22.51 18.42 3.98
N VAL A 158 -21.49 18.12 3.19
CA VAL A 158 -20.34 17.34 3.64
C VAL A 158 -19.28 18.30 4.16
N PRO A 159 -18.98 18.30 5.47
CA PRO A 159 -17.96 19.17 6.05
C PRO A 159 -16.56 18.64 5.69
N TYR A 160 -16.12 18.83 4.46
CA TYR A 160 -14.78 18.43 4.02
C TYR A 160 -13.65 19.27 4.67
N VAL A 161 -13.99 20.32 5.42
CA VAL A 161 -13.03 21.33 5.90
C VAL A 161 -12.95 21.44 7.43
N ALA A 162 -13.77 20.72 8.19
CA ALA A 162 -14.02 21.10 9.59
C ALA A 162 -13.24 20.35 10.67
N ASP A 163 -12.25 19.50 10.34
CA ASP A 163 -11.20 19.24 11.32
C ASP A 163 -9.93 18.66 10.68
N ARG A 164 -8.81 19.37 10.77
CA ARG A 164 -7.49 18.75 10.54
C ARG A 164 -7.07 17.87 11.72
N ALA A 165 -7.83 17.86 12.82
CA ALA A 165 -7.52 17.08 14.02
C ALA A 165 -8.15 15.68 14.02
N LEU A 166 -9.21 15.45 13.24
CA LEU A 166 -9.80 14.13 13.00
C LEU A 166 -9.43 13.73 11.58
N ASP A 167 -8.46 12.84 11.44
CA ASP A 167 -8.00 12.21 10.19
C ASP A 167 -9.09 11.29 9.59
N LEU A 168 -10.32 11.80 9.46
CA LEU A 168 -11.51 11.03 9.11
C LEU A 168 -12.35 11.76 8.07
N ILE A 169 -12.57 11.09 6.94
CA ILE A 169 -13.49 11.54 5.90
C ILE A 169 -14.91 11.31 6.42
N GLN A 170 -15.64 12.39 6.71
CA GLN A 170 -17.07 12.31 7.02
C GLN A 170 -17.87 12.17 5.73
N TRP A 171 -18.57 11.04 5.58
CA TRP A 171 -19.41 10.80 4.42
C TRP A 171 -20.86 11.24 4.68
N PRO A 172 -21.63 11.63 3.66
CA PRO A 172 -23.04 11.92 3.83
C PRO A 172 -23.79 10.74 4.47
N PRO A 173 -24.66 10.97 5.47
CA PRO A 173 -25.38 9.91 6.20
C PRO A 173 -26.12 8.91 5.30
N PHE A 174 -26.63 9.34 4.14
CA PHE A 174 -27.35 8.46 3.22
C PHE A 174 -26.45 7.40 2.55
N LEU A 175 -25.14 7.65 2.39
CA LEU A 175 -24.18 6.66 1.90
C LEU A 175 -23.84 5.62 2.98
N LEU A 176 -23.80 6.05 4.25
CA LEU A 176 -23.52 5.18 5.39
C LEU A 176 -24.75 4.39 5.86
N ALA A 177 -25.96 4.91 5.69
CA ALA A 177 -27.18 4.40 6.32
C ALA A 177 -27.45 2.93 6.02
N SER A 178 -27.07 2.44 4.83
CA SER A 178 -27.19 1.02 4.48
C SER A 178 -26.03 0.15 4.96
N LYS A 179 -24.85 0.74 5.20
CA LYS A 179 -23.60 0.01 5.50
C LYS A 179 -23.46 -0.31 6.98
N LEU A 180 -23.91 0.58 7.85
CA LEU A 180 -23.85 0.40 9.30
C LEU A 180 -24.67 -0.82 9.81
N PRO A 181 -25.95 -1.02 9.43
CA PRO A 181 -26.68 -2.20 9.85
C PRO A 181 -26.09 -3.50 9.30
N ILE A 182 -25.53 -3.48 8.07
CA ILE A 182 -24.85 -4.65 7.50
C ILE A 182 -23.57 -4.97 8.30
N ALA A 183 -22.80 -3.95 8.69
CA ALA A 183 -21.61 -4.14 9.52
C ALA A 183 -21.96 -4.71 10.89
N LEU A 184 -23.07 -4.25 11.47
CA LEU A 184 -23.59 -4.72 12.74
C LEU A 184 -24.03 -6.19 12.67
N ASP A 185 -24.78 -6.57 11.62
CA ASP A 185 -25.18 -7.96 11.40
C ASP A 185 -23.97 -8.87 11.15
N MET A 186 -22.99 -8.40 10.37
CA MET A 186 -21.72 -9.11 10.16
C MET A 186 -20.96 -9.33 11.49
N ALA A 187 -20.93 -8.32 12.37
CA ALA A 187 -20.30 -8.42 13.69
C ALA A 187 -21.04 -9.40 14.61
N LYS A 188 -22.37 -9.41 14.57
CA LYS A 188 -23.20 -10.35 15.34
C LYS A 188 -22.94 -11.81 14.96
N ASP A 189 -22.77 -12.09 13.67
CA ASP A 189 -22.53 -13.44 13.15
C ASP A 189 -21.04 -13.85 13.18
N SER A 190 -20.16 -12.95 13.63
CA SER A 190 -18.73 -13.23 13.74
C SER A 190 -18.45 -14.11 14.94
N ASN A 191 -18.40 -15.43 14.70
CA ASN A 191 -18.17 -16.45 15.73
C ASN A 191 -16.68 -16.48 16.18
N CYS A 192 -16.17 -15.37 16.75
CA CYS A 192 -14.78 -15.16 17.21
C CYS A 192 -13.70 -15.22 16.10
N LYS A 193 -14.00 -14.71 14.90
CA LYS A 193 -13.05 -14.66 13.78
C LYS A 193 -12.70 -13.22 13.38
N ASP A 194 -11.96 -12.53 14.23
CA ASP A 194 -11.54 -11.13 14.13
C ASP A 194 -10.91 -10.82 12.78
N ARG A 195 -10.00 -11.68 12.33
CA ARG A 195 -9.28 -11.51 11.06
C ARG A 195 -10.21 -11.61 9.84
N GLU A 196 -11.27 -12.41 9.91
CA GLU A 196 -12.19 -12.59 8.79
C GLU A 196 -13.20 -11.44 8.72
N LEU A 197 -13.75 -11.01 9.86
CA LEU A 197 -14.63 -9.85 9.93
C LEU A 197 -13.89 -8.59 9.47
N ARG A 198 -12.69 -8.35 10.00
CA ARG A 198 -11.88 -7.17 9.66
C ARG A 198 -11.58 -7.12 8.16
N LYS A 199 -11.20 -8.25 7.55
CA LYS A 199 -11.01 -8.33 6.09
C LYS A 199 -12.27 -8.03 5.29
N ARG A 200 -13.45 -8.42 5.79
CA ARG A 200 -14.74 -8.16 5.12
C ARG A 200 -15.15 -6.69 5.25
N LEU A 201 -14.87 -6.06 6.39
CA LEU A 201 -15.08 -4.63 6.60
C LEU A 201 -14.10 -3.79 5.77
N GLU A 202 -12.82 -4.17 5.76
CA GLU A 202 -11.76 -3.51 4.97
C GLU A 202 -11.89 -3.77 3.45
N ALA A 203 -12.72 -4.74 3.03
CA ALA A 203 -12.96 -5.00 1.61
C ALA A 203 -13.74 -3.88 0.92
N ASP A 204 -14.55 -3.14 1.68
CA ASP A 204 -15.30 -1.98 1.18
C ASP A 204 -14.81 -0.74 1.92
N SER A 205 -14.09 0.14 1.19
CA SER A 205 -13.55 1.39 1.73
C SER A 205 -14.63 2.24 2.43
N TYR A 206 -15.86 2.24 1.90
CA TYR A 206 -16.97 2.99 2.50
C TYR A 206 -17.47 2.37 3.80
N MET A 207 -17.36 1.05 3.96
CA MET A 207 -17.84 0.33 5.14
C MET A 207 -16.89 0.51 6.32
N ASP A 208 -15.58 0.47 6.09
CA ASP A 208 -14.57 0.80 7.11
C ASP A 208 -14.69 2.27 7.55
N CYS A 209 -14.82 3.22 6.60
CA CYS A 209 -15.09 4.62 6.95
C CYS A 209 -16.37 4.77 7.78
N ALA A 210 -17.44 4.08 7.39
CA ALA A 210 -18.73 4.19 8.08
C ALA A 210 -18.68 3.70 9.54
N VAL A 211 -17.98 2.60 9.79
CA VAL A 211 -17.82 2.07 11.15
C VAL A 211 -16.97 3.00 12.00
N ARG A 212 -15.84 3.50 11.45
CA ARG A 212 -14.97 4.46 12.16
C ARG A 212 -15.67 5.77 12.48
N GLU A 213 -16.43 6.31 11.52
CA GLU A 213 -17.17 7.56 11.68
C GLU A 213 -18.29 7.41 12.72
N CYS A 214 -19.00 6.29 12.71
CA CYS A 214 -20.01 6.00 13.72
C CYS A 214 -19.40 5.91 15.13
N TYR A 215 -18.26 5.24 15.27
CA TYR A 215 -17.58 5.12 16.56
C TYR A 215 -17.06 6.46 17.08
N ALA A 216 -16.46 7.28 16.21
CA ALA A 216 -16.00 8.62 16.56
C ALA A 216 -17.17 9.54 16.96
N SER A 217 -18.27 9.48 16.20
CA SER A 217 -19.50 10.22 16.50
C SER A 217 -20.10 9.79 17.84
N PHE A 218 -20.14 8.48 18.11
CA PHE A 218 -20.58 7.94 19.40
C PHE A 218 -19.72 8.45 20.56
N LYS A 219 -18.38 8.41 20.42
CA LYS A 219 -17.44 8.94 21.43
C LYS A 219 -17.69 10.42 21.71
N ASN A 220 -17.94 11.21 20.68
CA ASN A 220 -18.22 12.64 20.81
C ASN A 220 -19.56 12.92 21.51
N ILE A 221 -20.62 12.20 21.12
CA ILE A 221 -21.96 12.35 21.73
C ILE A 221 -21.92 11.97 23.21
N ILE A 222 -21.29 10.85 23.55
CA ILE A 222 -21.17 10.41 24.95
C ILE A 222 -20.34 11.41 25.78
N LYS A 223 -19.23 11.91 25.23
CA LYS A 223 -18.42 12.94 25.91
C LYS A 223 -19.18 14.26 26.12
N TYR A 224 -20.09 14.60 25.21
CA TYR A 224 -20.94 15.78 25.33
C TYR A 224 -22.05 15.59 26.37
N LEU A 225 -22.69 14.42 26.39
CA LEU A 225 -23.80 14.09 27.29
C LEU A 225 -23.38 13.94 28.75
N VAL A 226 -22.16 13.48 29.00
CA VAL A 226 -21.70 13.19 30.36
C VAL A 226 -21.08 14.44 30.94
N GLU A 227 -21.77 15.07 31.89
CA GLU A 227 -21.28 16.30 32.54
C GLU A 227 -20.34 16.03 33.72
N GLY A 228 -20.56 14.93 34.45
CA GLY A 228 -19.84 14.60 35.69
C GLY A 228 -18.37 14.19 35.51
N GLU A 229 -17.50 14.73 36.37
CA GLU A 229 -16.04 14.52 36.34
C GLU A 229 -15.62 13.05 36.57
N GLN A 230 -16.34 12.32 37.42
CA GLN A 230 -16.04 10.92 37.73
C GLN A 230 -16.49 10.00 36.60
N GLU A 231 -17.68 10.26 36.05
CA GLU A 231 -18.26 9.55 34.93
C GLU A 231 -17.41 9.74 33.66
N LYS A 232 -16.91 10.96 33.40
CA LYS A 232 -15.96 11.23 32.33
C LYS A 232 -14.69 10.38 32.44
N LYS A 233 -14.13 10.22 33.64
CA LYS A 233 -12.93 9.39 33.87
C LYS A 233 -13.21 7.93 33.56
N VAL A 234 -14.32 7.38 34.06
CA VAL A 234 -14.71 5.99 33.79
C VAL A 234 -14.93 5.76 32.30
N ILE A 235 -15.61 6.67 31.62
CA ILE A 235 -15.90 6.57 30.19
C ILE A 235 -14.62 6.67 29.35
N ASN A 236 -13.70 7.56 29.70
CA ASN A 236 -12.41 7.62 29.00
C ASN A 236 -11.61 6.32 29.18
N ILE A 237 -11.59 5.72 30.38
CA ILE A 237 -10.93 4.41 30.60
C ILE A 237 -11.56 3.33 29.71
N ILE A 238 -12.89 3.29 29.60
CA ILE A 238 -13.59 2.34 28.73
C ILE A 238 -13.22 2.56 27.26
N PHE A 239 -13.22 3.82 26.80
CA PHE A 239 -12.84 4.12 25.43
C PHE A 239 -11.37 3.81 25.13
N ASP A 240 -10.47 4.06 26.08
CA ASP A 240 -9.04 3.78 25.92
C ASP A 240 -8.79 2.26 25.85
N GLU A 241 -9.51 1.46 26.64
CA GLU A 241 -9.46 -0.01 26.55
C GLU A 241 -9.98 -0.51 25.19
N VAL A 242 -11.12 0.04 24.73
CA VAL A 242 -11.69 -0.31 23.41
C VAL A 242 -10.72 0.07 22.29
N ASP A 243 -10.11 1.25 22.36
CA ASP A 243 -9.12 1.71 21.38
C ASP A 243 -7.90 0.78 21.36
N SER A 244 -7.41 0.34 22.53
CA SER A 244 -6.34 -0.67 22.63
C SER A 244 -6.73 -2.01 22.00
N CYS A 245 -7.97 -2.48 22.19
CA CYS A 245 -8.47 -3.71 21.57
C CYS A 245 -8.59 -3.60 20.03
N ILE A 246 -8.92 -2.40 19.51
CA ILE A 246 -8.98 -2.13 18.06
C ILE A 246 -7.57 -2.18 17.45
N GLU A 247 -6.58 -1.57 18.11
CA GLU A 247 -5.18 -1.56 17.67
C GLU A 247 -4.57 -2.97 17.68
N ASP A 248 -4.78 -3.73 18.75
CA ASP A 248 -4.34 -5.12 18.90
C ASP A 248 -5.09 -6.10 17.96
N GLY A 249 -6.22 -5.68 17.41
CA GLY A 249 -7.07 -6.51 16.54
C GLY A 249 -7.74 -7.68 17.26
N LYS A 250 -7.99 -7.55 18.58
CA LYS A 250 -8.64 -8.54 19.47
C LYS A 250 -10.07 -8.16 19.85
N LEU A 251 -10.66 -7.24 19.11
CA LEU A 251 -11.94 -6.64 19.45
C LEU A 251 -13.07 -7.68 19.62
N ILE A 252 -13.08 -8.77 18.87
CA ILE A 252 -14.15 -9.79 18.94
C ILE A 252 -13.82 -10.90 19.95
N SER A 253 -12.53 -11.12 20.27
CA SER A 253 -12.15 -12.06 21.33
C SER A 253 -12.44 -11.52 22.73
N ASP A 254 -12.24 -10.21 22.92
CA ASP A 254 -12.27 -9.58 24.25
C ASP A 254 -13.61 -8.87 24.51
N VAL A 255 -14.30 -8.42 23.45
CA VAL A 255 -15.62 -7.77 23.54
C VAL A 255 -16.70 -8.66 22.96
N ASN A 256 -17.77 -8.88 23.75
CA ASN A 256 -18.93 -9.64 23.30
C ASN A 256 -19.72 -8.87 22.23
N MET A 257 -19.41 -9.10 20.96
CA MET A 257 -20.09 -8.50 19.80
C MET A 257 -21.59 -8.80 19.73
N ARG A 258 -22.10 -9.79 20.46
CA ARG A 258 -23.54 -10.07 20.53
C ARG A 258 -24.32 -9.00 21.30
N ALA A 259 -23.65 -8.22 22.15
CA ALA A 259 -24.24 -7.10 22.86
C ALA A 259 -24.29 -5.82 22.00
N LEU A 260 -23.54 -5.76 20.89
CA LEU A 260 -23.44 -4.60 20.02
C LEU A 260 -24.79 -4.17 19.40
N PRO A 261 -25.65 -5.10 18.92
CA PRO A 261 -26.98 -4.72 18.43
C PRO A 261 -27.89 -4.16 19.52
N ALA A 262 -27.81 -4.69 20.74
CA ALA A 262 -28.59 -4.17 21.86
C ALA A 262 -28.13 -2.77 22.27
N LEU A 263 -26.82 -2.50 22.23
CA LEU A 263 -26.25 -1.17 22.45
C LEU A 263 -26.72 -0.19 21.37
N TYR A 264 -26.71 -0.61 20.10
CA TYR A 264 -27.23 0.19 18.98
C TYR A 264 -28.71 0.57 19.20
N ASP A 265 -29.56 -0.38 19.58
CA ASP A 265 -30.97 -0.11 19.85
C ASP A 265 -31.18 0.86 21.02
N GLN A 266 -30.38 0.74 22.09
CA GLN A 266 -30.42 1.69 23.21
C GLN A 266 -29.97 3.08 22.78
N PHE A 267 -28.95 3.17 21.93
CA PHE A 267 -28.45 4.44 21.43
C PHE A 267 -29.44 5.12 20.47
N VAL A 268 -30.10 4.37 19.59
CA VAL A 268 -31.17 4.89 18.74
C VAL A 268 -32.31 5.46 19.60
N LYS A 269 -32.68 4.79 20.70
CA LYS A 269 -33.64 5.33 21.67
C LYS A 269 -33.13 6.61 22.32
N LEU A 270 -31.86 6.65 22.74
CA LEU A 270 -31.25 7.84 23.34
C LEU A 270 -31.30 9.05 22.39
N ILE A 271 -30.99 8.86 21.11
CA ILE A 271 -31.05 9.93 20.10
C ILE A 271 -32.48 10.48 19.95
N GLN A 272 -33.53 9.66 20.13
CA GLN A 272 -34.91 10.15 20.07
C GLN A 272 -35.27 11.10 21.22
N TYR A 273 -34.52 11.06 22.33
CA TYR A 273 -34.73 11.94 23.49
C TYR A 273 -33.85 13.19 23.49
N LEU A 274 -32.92 13.30 22.54
CA LEU A 274 -32.03 14.45 22.30
C LEU A 274 -32.63 15.42 21.29
#